data_AF-A0A957Z8D6-F1
#
_entry.id   AF-A0A957Z8D6-F1
#
_cell.length_a   1.000
_cell.length_b   1.000
_cell.length_c   1.000
_cell.angle_alpha   90.00
_cell.angle_beta   90.00
_cell.angle_gamma   90.00
#
_symmetry.space_group_name_H-M   'P 1'
#
loop_
_entity.id
_entity.type
_entity.pdbx_description
1 polymer ?
#
loop_
_entity_poly.entity_id
_entity_poly.type
_entity_poly.pdbx_seq_one_letter_code
_entity_poly.pdbx_strand_id
1 'polypeptide(L)'
;MLYFLVRIGVNALTLLLVIMIVPGLGINPVVAEQPLVVVLGFIFLGAIFAFLNWLLWPILLLLSGQLVLWTYGLVLFLLNAFIFFLATFDDFDLHGDAEGQFLIAAEPFWLRIVIAGAVMTLLLFFFEGITGLDSPIRGQKTRSQPYWRFLGRLTIGGRNIFAENLRIAQSVDTINRYGRDIVFDASPFGAIRRFFQRIIYWRKKPLINESIPETVRYMLQDLGPTFVKLGQIVS
;
A
#
# COMPACT_ATOMS: atom_id res chain seq x y z
N MET A 1 16.13 0.77 -3.49
CA MET A 1 16.01 1.60 -4.71
C MET A 1 15.06 0.95 -5.71
N LEU A 2 15.36 -0.24 -6.24
CA LEU A 2 14.48 -0.92 -7.21
C LEU A 2 13.04 -1.15 -6.71
N TYR A 3 12.87 -1.60 -5.45
CA TYR A 3 11.56 -1.67 -4.79
C TYR A 3 10.75 -0.37 -4.88
N PHE A 4 11.41 0.76 -4.60
CA PHE A 4 10.77 2.06 -4.58
C PHE A 4 10.39 2.52 -6.00
N LEU A 5 11.25 2.26 -6.99
CA LEU A 5 10.95 2.54 -8.40
C LEU A 5 9.75 1.73 -8.90
N VAL A 6 9.70 0.43 -8.60
CA VAL A 6 8.54 -0.39 -8.99
C VAL A 6 7.27 0.06 -8.28
N ARG A 7 7.36 0.46 -7.00
CA ARG A 7 6.23 1.02 -6.25
C ARG A 7 5.71 2.32 -6.87
N ILE A 8 6.60 3.24 -7.27
CA ILE A 8 6.21 4.46 -8.00
C ILE A 8 5.56 4.10 -9.33
N GLY A 9 6.14 3.18 -10.10
CA GLY A 9 5.60 2.75 -11.38
C GLY A 9 4.20 2.14 -11.26
N VAL A 10 3.97 1.29 -10.27
CA VAL A 10 2.65 0.71 -9.98
C VAL A 10 1.66 1.80 -9.57
N ASN A 11 2.05 2.73 -8.70
CA ASN A 11 1.17 3.84 -8.29
C ASN A 11 0.81 4.74 -9.47
N ALA A 12 1.79 5.11 -10.30
CA ALA A 12 1.59 5.96 -11.48
C ALA A 12 0.68 5.28 -12.53
N LEU A 13 0.91 4.00 -12.81
CA LEU A 13 0.06 3.21 -13.70
C LEU A 13 -1.36 3.09 -13.15
N THR A 14 -1.49 2.89 -11.84
CA THR A 14 -2.79 2.82 -11.18
C THR A 14 -3.52 4.15 -11.27
N LEU A 15 -2.84 5.27 -11.03
CA LEU A 15 -3.40 6.62 -11.18
C LEU A 15 -3.94 6.87 -12.58
N LEU A 16 -3.17 6.50 -13.60
CA LEU A 16 -3.58 6.63 -15.00
C LEU A 16 -4.87 5.83 -15.26
N LEU A 17 -4.95 4.59 -14.77
CA LEU A 17 -6.15 3.76 -14.90
C LEU A 17 -7.35 4.33 -14.13
N VAL A 18 -7.14 4.90 -12.94
CA VAL A 18 -8.22 5.55 -12.18
C VAL A 18 -8.82 6.68 -12.99
N ILE A 19 -8.00 7.54 -13.60
CA ILE A 19 -8.49 8.66 -14.43
C ILE A 19 -9.25 8.14 -15.66
N MET A 20 -8.82 7.03 -16.26
CA MET A 20 -9.53 6.42 -17.38
C MET A 20 -10.87 5.78 -16.98
N ILE A 21 -10.95 5.20 -15.78
CA ILE A 21 -12.13 4.48 -15.31
C ILE A 21 -13.16 5.42 -14.67
N VAL A 22 -12.71 6.42 -13.92
CA VAL A 22 -13.58 7.33 -13.19
C VAL A 22 -14.04 8.44 -14.11
N PRO A 23 -15.33 8.45 -14.51
CA PRO A 23 -15.82 9.48 -15.42
C PRO A 23 -15.68 10.85 -14.76
N GLY A 24 -15.35 11.86 -15.57
CA GLY A 24 -15.19 13.26 -15.16
C GLY A 24 -14.06 13.54 -14.17
N LEU A 25 -13.13 12.60 -13.99
CA LEU A 25 -11.78 12.90 -13.55
C LEU A 25 -10.91 12.98 -14.81
N GLY A 26 -10.18 14.08 -15.00
CA GLY A 26 -9.39 14.30 -16.21
C GLY A 26 -8.08 15.00 -15.92
N ILE A 27 -7.16 14.90 -16.87
CA ILE A 27 -5.95 15.74 -16.88
C ILE A 27 -6.36 17.10 -17.42
N ASN A 28 -5.80 18.17 -16.87
CA ASN A 28 -6.03 19.52 -17.37
C ASN A 28 -5.66 19.60 -18.87
N PRO A 29 -6.54 20.13 -19.73
CA PRO A 29 -6.30 20.19 -21.17
C PRO A 29 -5.01 20.93 -21.54
N VAL A 30 -4.65 21.97 -20.79
CA VAL A 30 -3.39 22.73 -21.02
C VAL A 30 -2.17 21.85 -20.77
N VAL A 31 -2.21 21.02 -19.72
CA VAL A 31 -1.13 20.08 -19.40
C VAL A 31 -1.14 18.90 -20.37
N ALA A 32 -2.31 18.48 -20.83
CA ALA A 32 -2.47 17.34 -21.74
C ALA A 32 -1.80 17.55 -23.10
N GLU A 33 -1.61 18.80 -23.54
CA GLU A 33 -0.88 19.14 -24.77
C GLU A 33 0.63 18.85 -24.67
N GLN A 34 1.18 18.68 -23.46
CA GLN A 34 2.60 18.46 -23.22
C GLN A 34 2.86 17.03 -22.70
N PRO A 35 3.12 16.05 -23.58
CA PRO A 35 3.19 14.64 -23.19
C PRO A 35 4.29 14.34 -22.16
N LEU A 36 5.39 15.07 -22.21
CA LEU A 36 6.50 14.91 -21.26
C LEU A 36 6.10 15.37 -19.85
N VAL A 37 5.35 16.48 -19.73
CA VAL A 37 4.86 16.99 -18.44
C VAL A 37 3.81 16.06 -17.85
N VAL A 38 2.93 15.49 -18.68
CA VAL A 38 1.95 14.49 -18.26
C VAL A 38 2.63 13.27 -17.65
N VAL A 39 3.63 12.69 -18.34
CA VAL A 39 4.34 11.51 -17.84
C VAL A 39 5.09 11.82 -16.54
N LEU A 40 5.80 12.95 -16.49
CA LEU A 40 6.51 13.36 -15.27
C LEU A 40 5.54 13.63 -14.11
N GLY A 41 4.38 14.23 -14.39
CA GLY A 41 3.35 14.49 -13.38
C GLY A 41 2.75 13.21 -12.80
N PHE A 42 2.51 12.19 -13.62
CA PHE A 42 2.10 10.88 -13.12
C PHE A 42 3.17 10.20 -12.26
N ILE A 43 4.44 10.29 -12.66
CA ILE A 43 5.55 9.73 -11.87
C ILE A 43 5.66 10.47 -10.54
N PHE A 44 5.56 11.80 -10.56
CA PHE A 44 5.64 12.64 -9.37
C PHE A 44 4.47 12.40 -8.42
N LEU A 45 3.23 12.37 -8.92
CA LEU A 45 2.06 11.97 -8.14
C LEU A 45 2.21 10.55 -7.60
N GLY A 46 2.65 9.59 -8.41
CA GLY A 46 2.93 8.22 -7.97
C GLY A 46 3.95 8.16 -6.82
N ALA A 47 4.96 9.03 -6.86
CA ALA A 47 5.94 9.20 -5.79
C ALA A 47 5.35 9.84 -4.54
N ILE A 48 4.50 10.86 -4.67
CA ILE A 48 3.76 11.45 -3.55
C ILE A 48 2.84 10.43 -2.91
N PHE A 49 2.08 9.66 -3.71
CA PHE A 49 1.26 8.55 -3.21
C PHE A 49 2.10 7.54 -2.45
N ALA A 50 3.27 7.16 -2.97
CA ALA A 50 4.17 6.22 -2.29
C ALA A 50 4.69 6.82 -0.96
N PHE A 51 5.05 8.10 -0.96
CA PHE A 51 5.57 8.81 0.20
C PHE A 51 4.50 9.01 1.28
N LEU A 52 3.31 9.49 0.91
CA LEU A 52 2.20 9.70 1.83
C LEU A 52 1.71 8.38 2.41
N ASN A 53 1.58 7.32 1.61
CA ASN A 53 1.26 5.99 2.15
C ASN A 53 2.32 5.50 3.14
N TRP A 54 3.61 5.72 2.84
CA TRP A 54 4.69 5.36 3.76
C TRP A 54 4.68 6.18 5.06
N LEU A 55 4.39 7.48 4.98
CA LEU A 55 4.37 8.40 6.12
C LEU A 55 3.12 8.21 7.00
N LEU A 56 1.97 8.02 6.37
CA LEU A 56 0.68 7.94 7.05
C LEU A 56 0.49 6.57 7.70
N TRP A 57 1.09 5.51 7.16
CA TRP A 57 0.98 4.16 7.72
C TRP A 57 1.37 4.06 9.21
N PRO A 58 2.57 4.51 9.65
CA PRO A 58 2.92 4.55 11.07
C PRO A 58 1.93 5.34 11.94
N ILE A 59 1.43 6.47 11.42
CA ILE A 59 0.50 7.36 12.13
C ILE A 59 -0.85 6.65 12.30
N LEU A 60 -1.35 6.01 11.24
CA LEU A 60 -2.55 5.20 11.26
C LEU A 60 -2.42 4.07 12.27
N LEU A 61 -1.35 3.26 12.21
CA LEU A 61 -1.18 2.15 13.15
C LEU A 61 -1.15 2.59 14.62
N LEU A 62 -0.60 3.78 14.90
CA LEU A 62 -0.54 4.34 16.25
C LEU A 62 -1.92 4.83 16.72
N LEU A 63 -2.67 5.52 15.86
CA LEU A 63 -3.96 6.12 16.22
C LEU A 63 -5.12 5.14 16.17
N SER A 64 -5.08 4.16 15.27
CA SER A 64 -6.26 3.40 14.85
C SER A 64 -6.12 1.89 14.99
N GLY A 65 -5.13 1.32 15.68
CA GLY A 65 -4.94 -0.15 15.71
C GLY A 65 -6.20 -1.01 16.04
N GLN A 66 -7.14 -0.52 16.86
CA GLN A 66 -8.44 -1.17 17.07
C GLN A 66 -9.46 -0.87 15.96
N LEU A 67 -9.49 0.37 15.43
CA LEU A 67 -10.30 0.77 14.27
C LEU A 67 -9.87 0.07 12.98
N VAL A 68 -8.59 -0.24 12.83
CA VAL A 68 -7.98 -0.96 11.70
C VAL A 68 -8.56 -2.37 11.59
N LEU A 69 -8.88 -3.03 12.70
CA LEU A 69 -9.57 -4.33 12.67
C LEU A 69 -10.98 -4.25 12.08
N TRP A 70 -11.68 -3.14 12.32
CA TRP A 70 -13.07 -2.97 11.90
C TRP A 70 -13.20 -2.31 10.51
N THR A 71 -12.21 -1.51 10.10
CA THR A 71 -12.33 -0.59 8.96
C THR A 71 -11.09 -0.56 8.05
N TYR A 72 -10.19 -1.55 8.12
CA TYR A 72 -8.94 -1.60 7.34
C TYR A 72 -9.06 -1.06 5.91
N GLY A 73 -10.04 -1.58 5.15
CA GLY A 73 -10.28 -1.16 3.77
C GLY A 73 -10.79 0.28 3.64
N LEU A 74 -11.63 0.74 4.57
CA LEU A 74 -12.21 2.08 4.58
C LEU A 74 -11.14 3.14 4.88
N VAL A 75 -10.21 2.87 5.79
CA VAL A 75 -9.11 3.81 6.10
C VAL A 75 -8.19 3.99 4.88
N LEU A 76 -7.80 2.89 4.21
CA LEU A 76 -6.99 2.96 2.99
C LEU A 76 -7.74 3.68 1.85
N PHE A 77 -9.04 3.43 1.74
CA PHE A 77 -9.92 4.14 0.82
C PHE A 77 -9.96 5.65 1.08
N LEU A 78 -10.20 6.08 2.33
CA LEU A 78 -10.23 7.49 2.70
C LEU A 78 -8.87 8.15 2.49
N LEU A 79 -7.78 7.42 2.76
CA LEU A 79 -6.43 7.88 2.51
C LEU A 79 -6.21 8.17 1.03
N ASN A 80 -6.55 7.23 0.16
CA ASN A 80 -6.42 7.40 -1.28
C ASN A 80 -7.33 8.54 -1.79
N ALA A 81 -8.56 8.64 -1.30
CA ALA A 81 -9.46 9.75 -1.61
C ALA A 81 -8.88 11.10 -1.16
N PHE A 82 -8.29 11.17 0.04
CA PHE A 82 -7.63 12.37 0.55
C PHE A 82 -6.42 12.77 -0.31
N ILE A 83 -5.64 11.80 -0.81
CA ILE A 83 -4.52 12.11 -1.71
C ILE A 83 -5.04 12.64 -3.06
N PHE A 84 -6.13 12.08 -3.61
CA PHE A 84 -6.77 12.64 -4.81
C PHE A 84 -7.27 14.06 -4.58
N PHE A 85 -7.88 14.32 -3.42
CA PHE A 85 -8.29 15.67 -3.03
C PHE A 85 -7.09 16.62 -3.04
N LEU A 86 -5.96 16.25 -2.43
CA LEU A 86 -4.72 17.05 -2.48
C LEU A 86 -4.21 17.24 -3.92
N ALA A 87 -4.29 16.22 -4.77
CA ALA A 87 -3.86 16.30 -6.17
C ALA A 87 -4.74 17.20 -7.05
N THR A 88 -5.93 17.58 -6.57
CA THR A 88 -6.83 18.53 -7.24
C THR A 88 -6.70 19.97 -6.73
N PHE A 89 -5.83 20.24 -5.75
CA PHE A 89 -5.60 21.62 -5.29
C PHE A 89 -4.84 22.45 -6.34
N ASP A 90 -5.23 23.72 -6.48
CA ASP A 90 -4.63 24.70 -7.40
C ASP A 90 -3.11 24.89 -7.23
N ASP A 91 -2.60 24.66 -6.02
CA ASP A 91 -1.18 24.88 -5.70
C ASP A 91 -0.27 23.70 -6.14
N PHE A 92 -0.87 22.64 -6.70
CA PHE A 92 -0.13 21.51 -7.27
C PHE A 92 0.22 21.78 -8.74
N ASP A 93 1.02 22.83 -8.97
CA ASP A 93 1.48 23.24 -10.29
C ASP A 93 2.89 22.71 -10.58
N LEU A 94 2.98 21.83 -11.58
CA LEU A 94 4.25 21.31 -12.12
C LEU A 94 4.77 22.12 -13.30
N HIS A 95 3.98 23.07 -13.80
CA HIS A 95 4.27 23.87 -14.98
C HIS A 95 5.06 25.15 -14.67
N GLY A 96 5.07 25.60 -13.42
CA GLY A 96 5.92 26.71 -12.97
C GLY A 96 5.48 28.10 -13.46
N ASP A 97 4.45 28.17 -14.29
CA ASP A 97 3.81 29.39 -14.78
C ASP A 97 2.31 29.30 -14.51
N ALA A 98 1.88 29.96 -13.42
CA ALA A 98 0.55 30.45 -13.09
C ALA A 98 -0.69 29.59 -13.49
N GLU A 99 -1.38 29.10 -12.46
CA GLU A 99 -2.79 28.63 -12.49
C GLU A 99 -3.05 27.36 -13.32
N GLY A 100 -2.52 26.22 -12.87
CA GLY A 100 -2.84 24.93 -13.48
C GLY A 100 -2.96 23.78 -12.48
N GLN A 101 -4.19 23.37 -12.15
CA GLN A 101 -4.43 22.07 -11.51
C GLN A 101 -3.94 20.96 -12.46
N PHE A 102 -3.20 19.96 -11.95
CA PHE A 102 -2.81 18.79 -12.76
C PHE A 102 -4.03 17.90 -13.07
N LEU A 103 -4.90 17.69 -12.08
CA LEU A 103 -6.15 16.93 -12.20
C LEU A 103 -7.35 17.85 -12.05
N ILE A 104 -8.31 17.70 -12.96
CA ILE A 104 -9.61 18.38 -12.89
C ILE A 104 -10.68 17.34 -12.55
N ALA A 105 -11.48 17.64 -11.53
CA ALA A 105 -12.64 16.82 -11.16
C ALA A 105 -13.92 17.62 -11.45
N ALA A 106 -14.80 17.06 -12.28
CA ALA A 106 -16.09 17.67 -12.59
C ALA A 106 -17.06 17.55 -11.41
N GLU A 107 -18.15 18.33 -11.43
CA GLU A 107 -19.20 18.21 -10.42
C GLU A 107 -20.00 16.89 -10.58
N PRO A 108 -20.44 16.23 -9.49
CA PRO A 108 -20.19 16.55 -8.08
C PRO A 108 -18.77 16.18 -7.61
N PHE A 109 -17.99 17.18 -7.19
CA PHE A 109 -16.56 17.07 -6.87
C PHE A 109 -16.24 15.96 -5.85
N TRP A 110 -16.89 15.99 -4.69
CA TRP A 110 -16.63 15.06 -3.58
C TRP A 110 -16.91 13.61 -3.94
N LEU A 111 -17.96 13.37 -4.72
CA LEU A 111 -18.34 12.03 -5.16
C LEU A 111 -17.27 11.46 -6.09
N ARG A 112 -16.71 12.27 -7.01
CA ARG A 112 -15.65 11.80 -7.91
C ARG A 112 -14.37 11.46 -7.18
N ILE A 113 -13.97 12.28 -6.20
CA ILE A 113 -12.79 12.01 -5.36
C ILE A 113 -12.95 10.73 -4.55
N VAL A 114 -14.14 10.55 -3.96
CA VAL A 114 -14.47 9.33 -3.23
C VAL A 114 -14.39 8.12 -4.17
N ILE A 115 -15.05 8.16 -5.33
CA ILE A 115 -14.99 7.05 -6.29
C ILE A 115 -13.55 6.80 -6.75
N ALA A 116 -12.76 7.84 -7.02
CA ALA A 116 -11.35 7.73 -7.37
C ALA A 116 -10.54 7.03 -6.26
N GLY A 117 -10.72 7.41 -5.00
CA GLY A 117 -10.11 6.74 -3.85
C GLY A 117 -10.50 5.26 -3.74
N ALA A 118 -11.75 4.91 -4.03
CA ALA A 118 -12.24 3.53 -4.02
C ALA A 118 -11.61 2.70 -5.13
N VAL A 119 -11.66 3.20 -6.37
CA VAL A 119 -11.06 2.54 -7.54
C VAL A 119 -9.55 2.40 -7.36
N MET A 120 -8.87 3.44 -6.87
CA MET A 120 -7.44 3.40 -6.55
C MET A 120 -7.11 2.30 -5.55
N THR A 121 -7.89 2.17 -4.48
CA THR A 121 -7.65 1.15 -3.45
C THR A 121 -7.79 -0.26 -4.02
N LEU A 122 -8.80 -0.49 -4.86
CA LEU A 122 -9.02 -1.78 -5.52
C LEU A 122 -7.91 -2.11 -6.52
N LEU A 123 -7.55 -1.14 -7.36
CA LEU A 123 -6.51 -1.34 -8.37
C LEU A 123 -5.13 -1.52 -7.72
N LEU A 124 -4.80 -0.75 -6.68
CA LEU A 124 -3.55 -0.94 -5.92
C LEU A 124 -3.51 -2.33 -5.30
N PHE A 125 -4.58 -2.77 -4.66
CA PHE A 125 -4.67 -4.14 -4.13
C PHE A 125 -4.36 -5.18 -5.21
N PHE A 126 -4.90 -4.99 -6.42
CA PHE A 126 -4.69 -5.89 -7.54
C PHE A 126 -3.27 -5.81 -8.12
N PHE A 127 -2.75 -4.62 -8.43
CA PHE A 127 -1.43 -4.46 -9.03
C PHE A 127 -0.29 -4.76 -8.05
N GLU A 128 -0.40 -4.38 -6.78
CA GLU A 128 0.55 -4.80 -5.74
C GLU A 128 0.51 -6.32 -5.54
N GLY A 129 -0.69 -6.91 -5.63
CA GLY A 129 -0.90 -8.36 -5.65
C GLY A 129 -0.25 -9.05 -6.84
N ILE A 130 -0.39 -8.52 -8.05
CA ILE A 130 0.23 -9.09 -9.26
C ILE A 130 1.74 -8.88 -9.26
N THR A 131 2.24 -7.73 -8.83
CA THR A 131 3.69 -7.44 -8.85
C THR A 131 4.41 -8.06 -7.65
N GLY A 132 3.70 -8.45 -6.62
CA GLY A 132 4.33 -8.96 -5.40
C GLY A 132 5.14 -7.90 -4.66
N LEU A 133 4.76 -6.62 -4.79
CA LEU A 133 5.41 -5.52 -4.08
C LEU A 133 5.36 -5.68 -2.56
N ASP A 134 4.40 -6.40 -2.01
CA ASP A 134 4.34 -6.65 -0.57
C ASP A 134 4.63 -8.12 -0.22
N SER A 135 5.34 -8.87 -1.07
CA SER A 135 5.54 -10.31 -0.83
C SER A 135 6.29 -10.61 0.47
N PRO A 136 5.89 -11.62 1.25
CA PRO A 136 6.61 -12.06 2.45
C PRO A 136 8.01 -12.60 2.09
N ILE A 137 8.97 -12.38 2.99
CA ILE A 137 10.40 -12.67 2.75
C ILE A 137 10.88 -13.68 3.78
N ARG A 138 11.53 -14.76 3.34
CA ARG A 138 12.06 -15.81 4.22
C ARG A 138 13.08 -15.25 5.21
N GLY A 139 12.96 -15.65 6.47
CA GLY A 139 13.95 -15.36 7.50
C GLY A 139 13.99 -13.90 7.94
N GLN A 140 12.92 -13.14 7.71
CA GLN A 140 12.75 -11.82 8.30
C GLN A 140 12.51 -11.98 9.81
N LYS A 141 13.56 -12.33 10.58
CA LYS A 141 13.53 -12.19 12.05
C LYS A 141 13.01 -10.80 12.31
N THR A 142 11.88 -10.69 13.01
CA THR A 142 11.18 -9.45 13.39
C THR A 142 12.19 -8.43 13.88
N ARG A 143 12.80 -7.70 12.95
CA ARG A 143 13.92 -6.81 13.23
C ARG A 143 13.26 -5.68 13.97
N SER A 144 13.52 -5.54 15.27
CA SER A 144 12.87 -4.60 16.18
C SER A 144 12.60 -3.29 15.44
N GLN A 145 11.39 -3.13 14.93
CA GLN A 145 11.09 -2.03 14.03
C GLN A 145 11.34 -0.74 14.79
N PRO A 146 11.84 0.34 14.16
CA PRO A 146 12.27 1.55 14.87
C PRO A 146 11.19 2.10 15.82
N TYR A 147 9.92 1.94 15.44
CA TYR A 147 8.77 2.33 16.25
C TYR A 147 8.66 1.57 17.58
N TRP A 148 9.13 0.31 17.70
CA TRP A 148 9.12 -0.43 18.97
C TRP A 148 10.08 0.19 19.99
N ARG A 149 11.21 0.72 19.52
CA ARG A 149 12.16 1.47 20.37
C ARG A 149 11.56 2.80 20.81
N PHE A 150 10.81 3.46 19.94
CA PHE A 150 10.10 4.69 20.27
C PHE A 150 8.96 4.45 21.27
N LEU A 151 8.16 3.40 21.06
CA LEU A 151 7.08 3.02 21.97
C LEU A 151 7.57 2.57 23.34
N GLY A 152 8.72 1.88 23.40
CA GLY A 152 9.36 1.53 24.68
C GLY A 152 9.83 2.75 25.50
N ARG A 153 9.95 3.93 24.87
CA ARG A 153 10.22 5.20 25.57
C ARG A 153 8.94 5.92 26.02
N LEU A 154 7.81 5.64 25.38
CA LEU A 154 6.49 6.22 25.70
C LEU A 154 5.72 5.38 26.73
N THR A 155 6.14 4.14 27.01
CA THR A 155 5.56 3.30 28.05
C THR A 155 5.93 3.78 29.45
N ILE A 156 5.12 4.67 30.01
CA ILE A 156 5.13 5.02 31.45
C ILE A 156 3.97 4.29 32.13
N GLY A 157 4.27 3.19 32.84
CA GLY A 157 3.49 2.70 33.99
C GLY A 157 2.01 2.33 33.82
N GLY A 158 1.59 1.62 32.76
CA GLY A 158 0.22 1.08 32.65
C GLY A 158 -0.03 0.19 31.41
N ARG A 159 -1.25 -0.38 31.30
CA ARG A 159 -1.71 -1.16 30.13
C ARG A 159 -1.65 -0.28 28.87
N ASN A 160 -0.60 -0.43 28.07
CA ASN A 160 -0.35 0.47 26.95
C ASN A 160 -1.22 0.10 25.74
N ILE A 161 -2.35 0.81 25.61
CA ILE A 161 -3.30 0.69 24.49
C ILE A 161 -2.59 0.88 23.14
N PHE A 162 -1.57 1.75 23.06
CA PHE A 162 -0.80 1.96 21.83
C PHE A 162 0.06 0.77 21.45
N ALA A 163 0.69 0.10 22.43
CA ALA A 163 1.48 -1.10 22.17
C ALA A 163 0.59 -2.29 21.76
N GLU A 164 -0.61 -2.39 22.34
CA GLU A 164 -1.62 -3.39 21.99
C GLU A 164 -2.17 -3.17 20.57
N ASN A 165 -2.60 -1.94 20.27
CA ASN A 165 -3.05 -1.51 18.94
C ASN A 165 -2.02 -1.82 17.85
N LEU A 166 -0.75 -1.53 18.11
CA LEU A 166 0.33 -1.79 17.19
C LEU A 166 0.56 -3.30 16.99
N ARG A 167 0.44 -4.11 18.05
CA ARG A 167 0.62 -5.57 17.97
C ARG A 167 -0.50 -6.22 17.16
N ILE A 168 -1.73 -5.75 17.35
CA ILE A 168 -2.90 -6.14 16.56
C ILE A 168 -2.69 -5.76 15.10
N ALA A 169 -2.33 -4.51 14.83
CA ALA A 169 -2.05 -4.01 13.49
C ALA A 169 -0.99 -4.85 12.76
N GLN A 170 0.12 -5.18 13.43
CA GLN A 170 1.15 -6.04 12.85
C GLN A 170 0.66 -7.44 12.52
N SER A 171 -0.22 -7.99 13.36
CA SER A 171 -0.77 -9.33 13.14
C SER A 171 -1.66 -9.32 11.89
N VAL A 172 -2.51 -8.30 11.74
CA VAL A 172 -3.36 -8.13 10.56
C VAL A 172 -2.56 -7.84 9.30
N ASP A 173 -1.55 -6.97 9.37
CA ASP A 173 -0.62 -6.70 8.27
C ASP A 173 0.06 -8.00 7.81
N THR A 174 0.53 -8.82 8.76
CA THR A 174 1.12 -10.14 8.47
C THR A 174 0.11 -11.06 7.78
N ILE A 175 -1.10 -11.21 8.32
CA ILE A 175 -2.15 -12.04 7.71
C ILE A 175 -2.49 -11.56 6.30
N ASN A 176 -2.66 -10.25 6.10
CA ASN A 176 -2.97 -9.67 4.78
C ASN A 176 -1.83 -9.92 3.80
N ARG A 177 -0.58 -9.78 4.23
CA ARG A 177 0.61 -9.97 3.41
C ARG A 177 0.73 -11.41 2.89
N TYR A 178 0.57 -12.38 3.79
CA TYR A 178 0.60 -13.81 3.45
C TYR A 178 -0.67 -14.25 2.71
N GLY A 179 -1.85 -13.73 3.07
CA GLY A 179 -3.10 -14.02 2.39
C GLY A 179 -3.10 -13.54 0.92
N ARG A 180 -2.62 -12.32 0.67
CA ARG A 180 -2.40 -11.83 -0.71
C ARG A 180 -1.40 -12.71 -1.46
N ASP A 181 -0.32 -13.15 -0.81
CA ASP A 181 0.64 -14.04 -1.43
C ASP A 181 0.00 -15.34 -1.91
N ILE A 182 -0.80 -15.99 -1.05
CA ILE A 182 -1.52 -17.23 -1.40
C ILE A 182 -2.52 -17.02 -2.54
N VAL A 183 -3.36 -15.97 -2.46
CA VAL A 183 -4.41 -15.70 -3.45
C VAL A 183 -3.80 -15.40 -4.83
N PHE A 184 -2.77 -14.56 -4.88
CA PHE A 184 -2.18 -14.16 -6.16
C PHE A 184 -1.20 -15.18 -6.72
N ASP A 185 -0.52 -15.98 -5.89
CA ASP A 185 0.36 -17.06 -6.38
C ASP A 185 -0.45 -18.22 -6.99
N ALA A 186 -1.63 -18.52 -6.44
CA ALA A 186 -2.57 -19.48 -7.02
C ALA A 186 -3.31 -18.96 -8.28
N SER A 187 -3.22 -17.66 -8.56
CA SER A 187 -3.89 -17.03 -9.71
C SER A 187 -3.11 -17.21 -11.02
N PRO A 188 -3.75 -17.00 -12.19
CA PRO A 188 -3.06 -16.97 -13.49
C PRO A 188 -1.90 -15.95 -13.56
N PHE A 189 -1.90 -14.95 -12.68
CA PHE A 189 -0.87 -13.92 -12.59
C PHE A 189 0.35 -14.34 -11.76
N GLY A 190 0.38 -15.54 -11.18
CA GLY A 190 1.48 -16.02 -10.34
C GLY A 190 2.84 -16.05 -11.06
N ALA A 191 2.87 -16.27 -12.39
CA ALA A 191 4.11 -16.19 -13.17
C ALA A 191 4.68 -14.75 -13.21
N ILE A 192 3.82 -13.76 -13.44
CA ILE A 192 4.18 -12.33 -13.46
C ILE A 192 4.66 -11.90 -12.07
N ARG A 193 3.95 -12.32 -11.02
CA ARG A 193 4.34 -12.07 -9.63
C ARG A 193 5.74 -12.58 -9.32
N ARG A 194 6.03 -13.85 -9.64
CA ARG A 194 7.34 -14.46 -9.40
C ARG A 194 8.46 -13.76 -10.19
N PHE A 195 8.17 -13.26 -11.40
CA PHE A 195 9.11 -12.45 -12.17
C PHE A 195 9.47 -11.15 -11.43
N PHE A 196 8.47 -10.37 -11.02
CA PHE A 196 8.70 -9.12 -10.28
C PHE A 196 9.35 -9.37 -8.93
N GLN A 197 8.94 -10.40 -8.17
CA GLN A 197 9.56 -10.77 -6.90
C GLN A 197 11.06 -11.08 -7.07
N ARG A 198 11.44 -11.80 -8.12
CA ARG A 198 12.85 -12.15 -8.39
C ARG A 198 13.70 -10.92 -8.72
N ILE A 199 13.09 -9.95 -9.41
CA ILE A 199 13.72 -8.67 -9.74
C ILE A 199 13.83 -7.78 -8.49
N ILE A 200 12.70 -7.49 -7.82
CA ILE A 200 12.60 -6.56 -6.69
C ILE A 200 13.42 -7.06 -5.49
N TYR A 201 13.33 -8.36 -5.20
CA TYR A 201 13.93 -8.97 -4.02
C TYR A 201 15.17 -9.79 -4.33
N TRP A 202 15.90 -9.55 -5.42
CA TRP A 202 17.06 -10.38 -5.79
C TRP A 202 18.03 -10.71 -4.63
N ARG A 203 18.29 -9.79 -3.70
CA ARG A 203 19.18 -10.05 -2.54
C ARG A 203 18.53 -10.76 -1.35
N LYS A 204 17.21 -10.86 -1.33
CA LYS A 204 16.42 -11.49 -0.26
C LYS A 204 15.81 -12.78 -0.83
N LYS A 205 15.46 -13.75 0.02
CA LYS A 205 14.80 -14.98 -0.46
C LYS A 205 13.27 -14.79 -0.31
N PRO A 206 12.55 -14.30 -1.33
CA PRO A 206 11.09 -14.29 -1.29
C PRO A 206 10.54 -15.72 -1.20
N LEU A 207 9.34 -15.86 -0.65
CA LEU A 207 8.59 -17.11 -0.71
C LEU A 207 8.12 -17.30 -2.16
N ILE A 208 8.81 -18.16 -2.89
CA ILE A 208 8.51 -18.49 -4.30
C ILE A 208 8.34 -20.00 -4.34
N ASN A 209 7.24 -20.47 -4.93
CA ASN A 209 6.92 -21.89 -5.14
C ASN A 209 6.75 -22.74 -3.87
N GLU A 210 6.50 -22.11 -2.72
CA GLU A 210 6.14 -22.89 -1.52
C GLU A 210 4.69 -23.37 -1.67
N SER A 211 4.40 -24.54 -1.10
CA SER A 211 3.02 -25.00 -1.02
C SER A 211 2.21 -24.09 -0.09
N ILE A 212 0.89 -23.98 -0.33
CA ILE A 212 -0.02 -23.18 0.53
C ILE A 212 0.15 -23.54 2.03
N PRO A 213 0.27 -24.82 2.44
CA PRO A 213 0.50 -25.18 3.84
C PRO A 213 1.83 -24.64 4.41
N GLU A 214 2.90 -24.63 3.61
CA GLU A 214 4.20 -24.07 4.02
C GLU A 214 4.13 -22.56 4.20
N THR A 215 3.47 -21.86 3.28
CA THR A 215 3.24 -20.40 3.38
C THR A 215 2.42 -20.05 4.62
N VAL A 216 1.37 -20.83 4.94
CA VAL A 216 0.59 -20.67 6.17
C VAL A 216 1.44 -20.94 7.42
N ARG A 217 2.31 -21.95 7.39
CA ARG A 217 3.25 -22.22 8.48
C ARG A 217 4.18 -21.02 8.73
N TYR A 218 4.72 -20.42 7.68
CA TYR A 218 5.54 -19.21 7.81
C TYR A 218 4.75 -18.02 8.35
N MET A 219 3.50 -17.84 7.91
CA MET A 219 2.60 -16.83 8.47
C MET A 219 2.41 -17.02 9.98
N LEU A 220 2.10 -18.24 10.44
CA LEU A 220 1.93 -18.54 11.86
C LEU A 220 3.22 -18.34 12.67
N GLN A 221 4.39 -18.58 12.06
CA GLN A 221 5.69 -18.28 12.67
C GLN A 221 5.91 -16.78 12.87
N ASP A 222 5.58 -15.97 11.88
CA ASP A 222 5.75 -14.52 11.94
C ASP A 222 4.73 -13.86 12.90
N LEU A 223 3.54 -14.43 13.06
CA LEU A 223 2.53 -14.00 14.04
C LEU A 223 2.95 -14.24 15.51
N GLY A 224 4.01 -15.01 15.74
CA GLY A 224 4.62 -15.21 17.04
C GLY A 224 4.20 -16.49 17.77
N PRO A 225 4.78 -16.74 18.96
CA PRO A 225 4.79 -18.06 19.59
C PRO A 225 3.40 -18.59 20.01
N THR A 226 2.42 -17.72 20.22
CA THR A 226 1.03 -18.10 20.52
C THR A 226 0.35 -18.77 19.32
N PHE A 227 0.65 -18.33 18.10
CA PHE A 227 0.06 -18.88 16.87
C PHE A 227 0.86 -20.05 16.30
N VAL A 228 2.18 -20.09 16.56
CA VAL A 228 3.05 -21.24 16.23
C VAL A 228 2.58 -22.54 16.87
N LYS A 229 2.14 -22.49 18.14
CA LYS A 229 1.67 -23.69 18.85
C LYS A 229 0.41 -24.29 18.22
N LEU A 230 -0.50 -23.46 17.69
CA LEU A 230 -1.66 -23.96 16.94
C LEU A 230 -1.24 -24.65 15.64
N GLY A 231 -0.26 -24.10 14.92
CA GLY A 231 0.29 -24.73 13.71
C GLY A 231 1.01 -26.06 13.98
N GLN A 232 1.64 -26.22 15.14
CA GLN A 232 2.29 -27.46 15.57
C GLN A 232 1.29 -28.56 16.00
N ILE A 233 0.04 -28.19 16.33
CA ILE A 233 -1.02 -29.13 16.71
C ILE A 233 -1.76 -29.67 15.48
N VAL A 234 -1.78 -28.91 14.39
CA VAL A 234 -2.52 -29.24 13.15
C VAL A 234 -1.64 -29.99 12.12
N SER A 235 -0.32 -29.90 12.23
CA SER A 235 0.66 -30.66 11.41
C SER A 235 0.94 -32.04 11.98
#